data_AF-A0A950R701-F1
#
_entry.id   AF-A0A950R701-F1
#
_cell.length_a   1.000
_cell.length_b   1.000
_cell.length_c   1.000
_cell.angle_alpha   90.00
_cell.angle_beta   90.00
_cell.angle_gamma   90.00
#
_symmetry.space_group_name_H-M   'P 1'
#
loop_
_entity.id
_entity.type
_entity.pdbx_description
1 polymer ?
#
loop_
_entity_poly.entity_id
_entity_poly.type
_entity_poly.pdbx_seq_one_letter_code
_entity_poly.pdbx_strand_id
1 'polypeptide(L)'
;MSAWRAALISEKLCLQLIRLEGRPAVLDRWYKDAVVYSVEVETFRDGNGDGYGDFKGLCEQLPYIAGLGFNSIWLLPFHPTPFRDNGYDITDYFSV
;
A
#
# COMPACT_ATOMS: atom_id res chain seq x y z
N MET A 1 7.71 -8.46 -38.48
CA MET A 1 7.35 -7.43 -37.47
C MET A 1 6.50 -8.09 -36.40
N SER A 2 7.08 -8.42 -35.25
CA SER A 2 6.33 -8.74 -34.02
C SER A 2 7.28 -8.68 -32.83
N ALA A 3 6.87 -7.92 -31.82
CA ALA A 3 7.67 -7.36 -30.75
C ALA A 3 7.68 -8.27 -29.50
N TRP A 4 8.49 -9.35 -29.52
CA TRP A 4 8.53 -10.30 -28.40
C TRP A 4 9.92 -10.79 -27.98
N ARG A 5 10.99 -10.00 -28.22
CA ARG A 5 12.37 -10.34 -27.79
C ARG A 5 12.93 -9.52 -26.61
N ALA A 6 12.13 -8.67 -25.97
CA ALA A 6 12.63 -7.77 -24.90
C ALA A 6 12.52 -8.31 -23.47
N ALA A 7 11.85 -9.44 -23.22
CA ALA A 7 11.57 -9.89 -21.85
C ALA A 7 12.73 -10.66 -21.16
N LEU A 8 13.76 -11.09 -21.89
CA LEU A 8 14.83 -11.94 -21.34
C LEU A 8 16.14 -11.20 -20.99
N ILE A 9 16.22 -9.89 -21.25
CA ILE A 9 17.42 -9.08 -20.93
C ILE A 9 17.28 -8.37 -19.56
N SER A 10 16.06 -8.11 -19.08
CA SER A 10 15.83 -7.40 -17.81
C SER A 10 16.24 -8.20 -16.58
N GLU A 11 15.89 -9.49 -16.52
CA GLU A 11 16.10 -10.30 -15.31
C GLU A 11 17.58 -10.67 -15.11
N LYS A 12 18.33 -10.89 -16.20
CA LYS A 12 19.78 -11.14 -16.12
C LYS A 12 20.58 -9.90 -15.75
N LEU A 13 20.18 -8.71 -16.20
CA LEU A 13 20.89 -7.47 -15.88
C LEU A 13 20.69 -7.06 -14.42
N CYS A 14 19.48 -7.26 -13.87
CA CYS A 14 19.17 -7.02 -12.47
C CYS A 14 20.00 -7.93 -11.53
N LEU A 15 20.12 -9.21 -11.86
CA LEU A 15 20.92 -10.16 -11.07
C LEU A 15 22.43 -9.96 -11.21
N GLN A 16 22.92 -9.44 -12.34
CA GLN A 16 24.35 -9.14 -12.51
C GLN A 16 24.79 -7.85 -11.81
N LEU A 17 23.90 -6.86 -11.66
CA LEU A 17 24.21 -5.61 -10.93
C LEU A 17 24.34 -5.84 -9.41
N ILE A 18 23.56 -6.77 -8.84
CA ILE A 18 23.65 -7.14 -7.42
C ILE A 18 25.02 -7.74 -7.05
N ARG A 19 25.75 -8.31 -8.02
CA ARG A 19 27.03 -9.00 -7.75
C ARG A 19 28.27 -8.11 -7.81
N LEU A 20 28.17 -6.89 -8.34
CA LEU A 20 29.32 -6.00 -8.52
C LEU A 20 29.51 -4.98 -7.39
N GLU A 21 28.49 -4.72 -6.57
CA GLU A 21 28.65 -3.98 -5.32
C GLU A 21 28.68 -4.97 -4.16
N GLY A 22 29.86 -5.23 -3.60
CA GLY A 22 30.10 -6.18 -2.50
C GLY A 22 29.45 -5.83 -1.16
N ARG A 23 28.22 -5.33 -1.15
CA ARG A 23 27.36 -5.33 0.03
C ARG A 23 26.72 -6.71 0.12
N PRO A 24 26.85 -7.45 1.24
CA PRO A 24 26.01 -8.61 1.44
C PRO A 24 24.58 -8.11 1.35
N ALA A 25 23.81 -8.66 0.40
CA ALA A 25 22.38 -8.45 0.34
C ALA A 25 21.78 -9.04 1.61
N VAL A 26 21.83 -8.26 2.71
CA VAL A 26 20.75 -8.27 3.68
C VAL A 26 19.53 -8.11 2.79
N LEU A 27 18.73 -9.18 2.62
CA LEU A 27 17.51 -9.17 1.82
C LEU A 27 16.89 -7.77 1.93
N ASP A 28 16.85 -7.05 0.82
CA ASP A 28 16.40 -5.67 0.78
C ASP A 28 14.88 -5.71 0.97
N ARG A 29 14.47 -5.74 2.24
CA ARG A 29 13.08 -5.94 2.64
C ARG A 29 12.44 -4.58 2.70
N TRP A 30 11.58 -4.27 1.73
CA TRP A 30 10.88 -2.98 1.60
C TRP A 30 10.31 -2.43 2.92
N TYR A 31 9.82 -3.31 3.80
CA TYR A 31 9.20 -2.92 5.07
C TYR A 31 10.19 -2.39 6.11
N LYS A 32 11.50 -2.63 5.96
CA LYS A 32 12.52 -2.08 6.88
C LYS A 32 12.72 -0.58 6.69
N ASP A 33 12.46 -0.10 5.48
CA ASP A 33 12.52 1.32 5.09
C ASP A 33 11.12 1.92 4.91
N ALA A 34 10.07 1.19 5.30
CA ALA A 34 8.70 1.66 5.19
C ALA A 34 8.41 2.73 6.25
N VAL A 35 7.94 3.89 5.80
CA VAL A 35 7.36 4.94 6.64
C VAL A 35 5.86 4.87 6.43
N VAL A 36 5.18 4.33 7.43
CA VAL A 36 3.78 3.88 7.32
C VAL A 36 2.84 4.97 7.83
N TYR A 37 1.87 5.35 6.99
CA TYR A 37 0.76 6.20 7.36
C TYR A 37 -0.42 5.33 7.79
N SER A 38 -0.83 5.43 9.05
CA SER A 38 -1.99 4.69 9.55
C SER A 38 -3.25 5.52 9.35
N VAL A 39 -4.29 4.92 8.76
CA VAL A 39 -5.52 5.62 8.39
C VAL A 39 -6.77 4.79 8.66
N GLU A 40 -7.78 5.44 9.22
CA GLU A 40 -9.14 4.93 9.37
C GLU A 40 -10.00 5.52 8.25
N VAL A 41 -10.56 4.65 7.40
CA VAL A 41 -11.22 5.08 6.17
C VAL A 41 -12.45 5.93 6.48
N GLU A 42 -13.27 5.49 7.44
CA GLU A 42 -14.55 6.13 7.80
C GLU A 42 -14.40 7.55 8.39
N THR A 43 -13.23 7.89 8.93
CA THR A 43 -13.01 9.20 9.58
C THR A 43 -12.09 10.12 8.80
N PHE A 44 -11.42 9.62 7.75
CA PHE A 44 -10.37 10.35 7.07
C PHE A 44 -10.86 11.38 6.06
N ARG A 45 -11.60 10.95 5.04
CA ARG A 45 -12.10 11.85 3.98
C ARG A 45 -13.33 11.28 3.28
N ASP A 46 -14.41 12.05 3.30
CA ASP A 46 -15.62 11.79 2.52
C ASP A 46 -15.40 12.18 1.05
N GLY A 47 -15.55 11.21 0.14
CA GLY A 47 -15.41 11.38 -1.31
C GLY A 47 -16.74 11.36 -2.06
N ASN A 48 -17.84 10.97 -1.41
CA ASN A 48 -19.15 10.78 -2.04
C ASN A 48 -20.23 11.78 -1.52
N GLY A 49 -19.98 12.46 -0.42
CA GLY A 49 -20.83 13.47 0.21
C GLY A 49 -21.86 12.93 1.22
N ASP A 50 -21.75 11.69 1.69
CA ASP A 50 -22.68 11.07 2.62
C ASP A 50 -22.38 11.37 4.10
N GLY A 51 -21.26 12.05 4.38
CA GLY A 51 -20.82 12.43 5.72
C GLY A 51 -19.85 11.45 6.39
N TYR A 52 -19.53 10.32 5.74
CA TYR A 52 -18.55 9.34 6.20
C TYR A 52 -17.37 9.27 5.24
N GLY A 53 -16.20 8.95 5.78
CA GLY A 53 -15.02 8.73 4.98
C GLY A 53 -15.12 7.45 4.16
N ASP A 54 -14.55 7.46 2.96
CA ASP A 54 -14.65 6.36 2.03
C ASP A 54 -13.35 6.14 1.24
N PHE A 55 -13.26 5.02 0.54
CA PHE A 55 -12.06 4.70 -0.25
C PHE A 55 -11.81 5.69 -1.39
N LYS A 56 -12.85 6.35 -1.92
CA LYS A 56 -12.69 7.35 -2.97
C LYS A 56 -12.01 8.60 -2.39
N GLY A 57 -12.48 9.09 -1.23
CA GLY A 57 -11.85 10.18 -0.50
C GLY A 57 -10.42 9.85 -0.07
N LEU A 58 -10.15 8.61 0.38
CA LEU A 58 -8.78 8.15 0.64
C LEU A 58 -7.90 8.21 -0.62
N CYS A 59 -8.38 7.67 -1.75
CA CYS A 59 -7.65 7.67 -3.01
C CYS A 59 -7.29 9.09 -3.47
N GLU A 60 -8.21 10.04 -3.31
CA GLU A 60 -7.99 11.46 -3.65
C GLU A 60 -6.87 12.11 -2.83
N GLN A 61 -6.60 11.60 -1.62
CA GLN A 61 -5.54 12.12 -0.74
C GLN A 61 -4.22 11.35 -0.83
N LEU A 62 -4.10 10.29 -1.63
CA LEU A 62 -2.83 9.58 -1.82
C LEU A 62 -1.67 10.50 -2.24
N PRO A 63 -1.87 11.49 -3.15
CA PRO A 63 -0.80 12.44 -3.48
C PRO A 63 -0.35 13.28 -2.28
N TYR A 64 -1.27 13.64 -1.37
CA TYR A 64 -0.95 14.35 -0.13
C TYR A 64 -0.11 13.48 0.80
N ILE A 65 -0.55 12.23 1.04
CA ILE A 65 0.17 11.28 1.91
C ILE A 65 1.58 11.01 1.37
N ALA A 66 1.71 10.79 0.06
CA ALA A 66 3.00 10.61 -0.58
C ALA A 66 3.87 11.89 -0.50
N GLY A 67 3.28 13.07 -0.65
CA GLY A 67 3.96 14.36 -0.53
C GLY A 67 4.54 14.64 0.86
N LEU A 68 3.95 14.03 1.91
CA LEU A 68 4.49 14.07 3.27
C LEU A 68 5.70 13.14 3.48
N GLY A 69 6.02 12.26 2.51
CA GLY A 69 7.13 11.33 2.58
C GLY A 69 6.77 9.93 3.10
N PHE A 70 5.48 9.65 3.33
CA PHE A 70 5.02 8.29 3.61
C PHE A 70 5.03 7.44 2.34
N ASN A 71 5.49 6.20 2.43
CA ASN A 71 5.61 5.28 1.30
C ASN A 71 4.69 4.06 1.40
N SER A 72 4.01 3.90 2.53
CA SER A 72 3.18 2.74 2.86
C SER A 72 1.96 3.19 3.64
N ILE A 73 0.83 2.49 3.48
CA ILE A 73 -0.40 2.77 4.21
C ILE A 73 -0.78 1.55 5.04
N TRP A 74 -1.17 1.79 6.29
CA TRP A 74 -1.81 0.80 7.15
C TRP A 74 -3.26 1.21 7.39
N LEU A 75 -4.17 0.47 6.75
CA LEU A 75 -5.60 0.62 6.95
C LEU A 75 -6.02 0.02 8.29
N LEU A 76 -6.70 0.82 9.10
CA LEU A 76 -7.48 0.32 10.24
C LEU A 76 -8.65 -0.54 9.73
N PRO A 77 -9.30 -1.33 10.60
CA PRO A 77 -10.40 -2.20 10.18
C PRO A 77 -11.49 -1.44 9.41
N PHE A 78 -11.86 -1.99 8.26
CA PHE A 78 -12.87 -1.45 7.35
C PHE A 78 -13.91 -2.52 6.95
N HIS A 79 -13.85 -3.69 7.59
CA HIS A 79 -14.77 -4.80 7.32
C HIS A 79 -16.05 -4.61 8.14
N PRO A 80 -17.17 -5.26 7.76
CA PRO A 80 -18.38 -5.27 8.56
C PRO A 80 -18.11 -5.65 10.02
N THR A 81 -18.70 -4.87 10.93
CA THR A 81 -18.48 -4.96 12.37
C THR A 81 -19.77 -4.55 13.11
N PRO A 82 -20.07 -5.12 14.29
CA PRO A 82 -21.08 -4.61 15.21
C PRO A 82 -20.58 -3.42 16.05
N PHE A 83 -19.36 -2.93 15.80
CA PHE A 83 -18.72 -1.76 16.40
C PHE A 83 -18.63 -1.81 17.93
N ARG A 84 -18.35 -2.98 18.51
CA ARG A 84 -18.09 -3.11 19.95
C ARG A 84 -16.63 -2.82 20.30
N ASP A 85 -15.73 -2.90 19.32
CA ASP A 85 -14.30 -2.63 19.47
C ASP A 85 -13.74 -1.81 18.30
N ASN A 86 -14.40 -0.70 17.95
CA ASN A 86 -13.97 0.23 16.89
C ASN A 86 -13.57 -0.46 15.57
N GLY A 87 -14.36 -1.46 15.14
CA GLY A 87 -14.11 -2.18 13.89
C GLY A 87 -13.21 -3.42 14.00
N TYR A 88 -12.52 -3.63 15.11
CA TYR A 88 -11.68 -4.83 15.30
C TYR A 88 -12.51 -6.10 15.55
N ASP A 89 -13.78 -5.97 15.94
CA ASP A 89 -14.74 -7.07 16.07
C ASP A 89 -15.41 -7.43 14.73
N ILE A 90 -14.62 -7.93 13.79
CA ILE A 90 -15.05 -8.22 12.41
C ILE A 90 -16.06 -9.39 12.36
N THR A 91 -17.16 -9.19 11.63
CA THR A 91 -18.20 -10.22 11.41
C THR A 91 -18.00 -11.00 10.11
N ASP A 92 -17.45 -10.38 9.07
CA ASP A 92 -17.12 -11.01 7.81
C ASP A 92 -15.83 -10.44 7.22
N TYR A 93 -14.80 -11.28 7.13
CA TYR A 93 -13.48 -10.92 6.61
C TYR A 93 -13.42 -10.81 5.08
N PHE A 94 -14.49 -11.17 4.36
CA PHE A 94 -14.51 -11.18 2.90
C PHE A 94 -15.41 -10.09 2.29
N SER A 95 -16.11 -9.33 3.14
CA SER A 95 -17.00 -8.25 2.73
C SER A 95 -16.41 -6.88 3.10
N VAL A 96 -16.76 -5.86 2.31
CA VAL A 96 -16.44 -4.43 2.49
C VAL A 96 -17.67 -3.62 2.19
#